data_AF-A0A925M6W8-F1
#
_entry.id   AF-A0A925M6W8-F1
#
_cell.length_a   1.000
_cell.length_b   1.000
_cell.length_c   1.000
_cell.angle_alpha   90.00
_cell.angle_beta   90.00
_cell.angle_gamma   90.00
#
_symmetry.space_group_name_H-M   'P 1'
#
loop_
_entity.id
_entity.type
_entity.pdbx_description
1 polymer ?
#
loop_
_entity_poly.entity_id
_entity_poly.type
_entity_poly.pdbx_seq_one_letter_code
_entity_poly.pdbx_strand_id
1 'polypeptide(L)'
;MQVGRFFSLQQGRVGQYLAPRVLVVRSPFRAFAPTVCYLGFDHLKQAQTFAQTLVRMGASFHIRRSRVMPQDYEIWLRGHSDLARTLAYWERQGERRVMPGGRQTLVQSGVKEGAIAA
;
A
#
# COMPACT_ATOMS: atom_id res chain seq x y z
N MET A 1 14.43 -6.88 -0.04
CA MET A 1 13.12 -7.55 0.14
C MET A 1 12.83 -8.44 -1.06
N GLN A 2 12.27 -9.64 -0.86
CA GLN A 2 11.87 -10.50 -1.97
C GLN A 2 10.35 -10.44 -2.18
N VAL A 3 9.91 -9.63 -3.15
CA VAL A 3 8.49 -9.54 -3.54
C VAL A 3 8.03 -10.87 -4.14
N GLY A 4 6.82 -11.29 -3.79
CA GLY A 4 6.18 -12.51 -4.28
C GLY A 4 6.53 -13.78 -3.53
N ARG A 5 7.57 -13.78 -2.67
CA ARG A 5 7.97 -14.94 -1.87
C ARG A 5 7.34 -14.91 -0.48
N PHE A 6 7.02 -16.10 0.03
CA PHE A 6 6.52 -16.30 1.38
C PHE A 6 7.67 -16.38 2.39
N PHE A 7 7.45 -15.88 3.59
CA PHE A 7 8.39 -16.00 4.71
C PHE A 7 7.64 -16.21 6.03
N SER A 8 8.28 -16.87 6.99
CA SER A 8 7.68 -17.12 8.31
C SER A 8 7.80 -15.89 9.22
N LEU A 9 6.71 -15.54 9.91
CA LEU A 9 6.62 -14.42 10.87
C LEU A 9 6.54 -14.92 12.33
N GLN A 10 7.05 -16.14 12.58
CA GLN A 10 6.91 -16.87 13.84
C GLN A 10 5.44 -17.11 14.24
N GLN A 11 5.20 -17.95 15.25
CA GLN A 11 3.86 -18.24 15.78
C GLN A 11 2.86 -18.75 14.72
N GLY A 12 3.36 -19.50 13.72
CA GLY A 12 2.52 -20.06 12.65
C GLY A 12 1.96 -19.03 11.67
N ARG A 13 2.54 -17.82 11.60
CA ARG A 13 2.17 -16.78 10.64
C ARG A 13 3.10 -16.82 9.43
N VAL A 14 2.54 -16.53 8.26
CA VAL A 14 3.25 -16.43 6.99
C VAL A 14 3.02 -15.05 6.40
N GLY A 15 4.09 -14.33 6.11
CA GLY A 15 4.10 -13.07 5.40
C GLY A 15 4.40 -13.26 3.91
N GLN A 16 3.87 -12.37 3.07
CA GLN A 16 4.20 -12.25 1.66
C GLN A 16 4.17 -10.78 1.27
N TYR A 17 5.30 -10.28 0.75
CA TYR A 17 5.31 -8.95 0.12
C TYR A 17 4.67 -9.06 -1.26
N LEU A 18 3.58 -8.32 -1.49
CA LEU A 18 2.97 -8.18 -2.80
C LEU A 18 3.60 -7.01 -3.58
N ALA A 19 4.12 -6.00 -2.89
CA ALA A 19 4.91 -4.91 -3.46
C ALA A 19 5.81 -4.34 -2.35
N PRO A 20 6.76 -3.44 -2.65
CA PRO A 20 7.68 -2.90 -1.64
C PRO A 20 6.98 -2.26 -0.43
N ARG A 21 5.79 -1.69 -0.61
CA ARG A 21 4.96 -1.09 0.46
C ARG A 21 3.69 -1.86 0.74
N VAL A 22 3.55 -3.10 0.26
CA VAL A 22 2.36 -3.93 0.51
C VAL A 22 2.76 -5.32 1.01
N LEU A 23 2.43 -5.60 2.26
CA LEU A 23 2.67 -6.88 2.92
C LEU A 23 1.34 -7.51 3.32
N VAL A 24 1.17 -8.81 3.02
CA VAL A 24 0.04 -9.61 3.48
C VAL A 24 0.54 -10.67 4.46
N VAL A 25 -0.14 -10.79 5.60
CA VAL A 25 0.15 -11.77 6.63
C VAL A 25 -1.08 -12.63 6.87
N ARG A 26 -0.89 -13.95 6.85
CA ARG A 26 -1.92 -14.96 7.08
C ARG A 26 -1.46 -15.98 8.11
N SER A 27 -2.40 -16.62 8.78
CA SER A 27 -2.13 -17.72 9.72
C SER A 27 -2.72 -19.02 9.16
N PRO A 28 -1.98 -19.75 8.30
CA PRO A 28 -2.53 -20.90 7.57
C PRO A 28 -3.02 -22.03 8.48
N PHE A 29 -2.48 -22.13 9.70
CA PHE A 29 -2.83 -23.17 10.66
C PHE A 29 -4.03 -22.82 11.56
N ARG A 30 -4.70 -21.68 11.31
CA ARG A 30 -5.89 -21.26 12.05
C ARG A 30 -7.05 -21.06 11.09
N ALA A 31 -8.06 -21.93 11.17
CA ALA A 31 -9.20 -22.00 10.24
C ALA A 31 -9.95 -20.67 10.06
N PHE A 32 -9.99 -19.81 11.08
CA PHE A 32 -10.73 -18.53 11.07
C PHE A 32 -9.85 -17.31 11.30
N ALA A 33 -8.53 -17.41 11.09
CA ALA A 33 -7.67 -16.26 11.26
C ALA A 33 -7.88 -15.23 10.13
N PRO A 34 -8.24 -13.97 10.46
CA PRO A 34 -8.40 -12.94 9.44
C PRO A 34 -7.05 -12.68 8.77
N THR A 35 -7.07 -12.56 7.44
CA THR A 35 -5.91 -12.05 6.70
C THR A 35 -5.67 -10.60 7.11
N VAL A 36 -4.41 -10.27 7.36
CA VAL A 36 -3.97 -8.94 7.73
C VAL A 36 -3.15 -8.37 6.58
N CYS A 37 -3.46 -7.14 6.20
CA CYS A 37 -2.64 -6.37 5.26
C CYS A 37 -1.90 -5.25 6.00
N TYR A 38 -0.65 -5.03 5.63
CA TYR A 38 0.16 -3.92 6.07
C TYR A 38 0.53 -3.07 4.85
N LEU A 39 0.33 -1.76 4.98
CA LEU A 39 0.65 -0.77 3.96
C LEU A 39 1.70 0.20 4.50
N GLY A 40 2.84 0.31 3.82
CA GLY A 40 3.99 1.09 4.28
C GLY A 40 4.02 2.52 3.74
N PHE A 41 4.36 3.48 4.61
CA PHE A 41 4.46 4.90 4.29
C PHE A 41 5.69 5.52 4.94
N ASP A 42 6.42 6.35 4.20
CA ASP A 42 7.61 7.04 4.73
C ASP A 42 7.22 8.25 5.58
N HIS A 43 6.01 8.78 5.38
CA HIS A 43 5.53 9.96 6.07
C HIS A 43 4.16 9.73 6.70
N LEU A 44 3.99 10.16 7.95
CA LEU A 44 2.72 10.05 8.68
C LEU A 44 1.56 10.72 7.92
N LYS A 45 1.83 11.89 7.31
CA LYS A 45 0.81 12.63 6.55
C LYS A 45 0.26 11.81 5.38
N GLN A 46 1.11 11.04 4.68
CA GLN A 46 0.65 10.17 3.59
C GLN A 46 -0.25 9.04 4.12
N ALA A 47 0.14 8.42 5.23
CA ALA A 47 -0.66 7.39 5.88
C ALA A 47 -2.02 7.93 6.33
N GLN A 48 -2.05 9.14 6.93
CA GLN A 48 -3.28 9.80 7.36
C GLN A 48 -4.20 10.16 6.18
N THR A 49 -3.65 10.69 5.10
CA THR A 49 -4.42 10.97 3.88
C THR A 49 -5.03 9.68 3.31
N PHE A 50 -4.24 8.61 3.23
CA PHE A 50 -4.74 7.32 2.75
C PHE A 50 -5.81 6.73 3.67
N ALA A 51 -5.65 6.88 4.99
CA ALA A 51 -6.64 6.46 5.97
C ALA A 51 -8.00 7.12 5.79
N GLN A 52 -8.08 8.37 5.32
CA GLN A 52 -9.36 9.00 5.00
C GLN A 52 -10.14 8.23 3.93
N THR A 53 -9.45 7.66 2.94
CA THR A 53 -10.05 6.78 1.93
C THR A 53 -10.54 5.47 2.55
N LEU A 54 -9.75 4.88 3.46
CA LEU A 54 -10.15 3.67 4.18
C LEU A 54 -11.41 3.88 5.03
N VAL A 55 -11.54 5.03 5.69
CA VAL A 55 -12.74 5.40 6.47
C VAL A 55 -13.97 5.47 5.57
N ARG A 56 -13.87 6.10 4.40
CA ARG A 56 -14.98 6.20 3.44
C ARG A 56 -15.44 4.85 2.92
N MET A 57 -14.54 3.86 2.86
CA MET A 57 -14.86 2.48 2.48
C MET A 57 -15.39 1.63 3.66
N GLY A 58 -15.51 2.20 4.87
CA GLY A 58 -15.93 1.46 6.06
C GLY A 58 -14.90 0.42 6.54
N ALA A 59 -13.63 0.57 6.16
CA ALA A 59 -12.60 -0.41 6.49
C ALA A 59 -12.12 -0.27 7.95
N SER A 60 -11.81 -1.40 8.59
CA SER A 60 -11.24 -1.44 9.94
C SER A 60 -9.71 -1.46 9.87
N PHE A 61 -9.05 -0.36 10.26
CA PHE A 61 -7.60 -0.22 10.18
C PHE A 61 -7.01 0.52 11.39
N HIS A 62 -5.69 0.44 11.57
CA HIS A 62 -4.92 1.17 12.57
C HIS A 62 -3.67 1.78 11.92
N ILE A 63 -3.36 3.04 12.23
CA ILE A 63 -2.10 3.68 11.82
C ILE A 63 -1.13 3.59 12.99
N ARG A 64 0.13 3.22 12.73
CA ARG A 64 1.19 3.19 13.75
C ARG A 64 2.57 3.37 13.13
N ARG A 65 3.58 3.58 14.00
CA ARG A 65 4.97 3.41 13.58
C ARG A 65 5.21 1.96 13.17
N SER A 66 5.94 1.81 12.08
CA SER A 66 6.22 0.49 11.52
C SER A 66 7.06 -0.36 12.46
N ARG A 67 6.73 -1.65 12.51
CA ARG A 67 7.52 -2.66 13.22
C ARG A 67 7.85 -3.86 12.35
N VAL A 68 7.05 -4.08 11.30
CA VAL A 68 7.19 -5.23 10.41
C VAL A 68 7.58 -4.82 8.98
N MET A 69 7.40 -3.55 8.63
CA MET A 69 7.75 -2.99 7.33
C MET A 69 8.98 -2.07 7.44
N PRO A 70 9.73 -1.85 6.35
CA PRO A 70 10.93 -1.02 6.33
C PRO A 70 10.60 0.47 6.28
N GLN A 71 9.38 0.85 5.88
CA GLN A 71 8.90 2.22 5.93
C GLN A 71 8.68 2.66 7.38
N ASP A 72 8.68 3.97 7.66
CA ASP A 72 8.58 4.50 9.03
C ASP A 72 7.18 4.33 9.66
N TYR A 73 6.14 4.34 8.83
CA TYR A 73 4.75 4.23 9.23
C TYR A 73 4.10 3.07 8.51
N GLU A 74 3.18 2.39 9.21
CA GLU A 74 2.38 1.32 8.63
C GLU A 74 0.90 1.52 8.97
N ILE A 75 0.05 1.16 8.01
CA ILE A 75 -1.37 0.94 8.25
C ILE A 75 -1.60 -0.55 8.35
N TRP A 76 -2.08 -0.98 9.51
CA TRP A 76 -2.55 -2.33 9.78
C TRP A 76 -4.03 -2.41 9.41
N LEU A 77 -4.33 -3.12 8.33
CA LEU A 77 -5.67 -3.30 7.80
C LEU A 77 -6.12 -4.74 8.06
N ARG A 78 -7.29 -4.89 8.70
CA ARG A 78 -7.90 -6.20 8.94
C ARG A 78 -8.83 -6.53 7.77
N GLY A 79 -8.60 -7.67 7.12
CA GLY A 79 -9.37 -8.07 5.93
C GLY A 79 -8.91 -7.38 4.66
N HIS A 80 -9.78 -7.34 3.64
CA HIS A 80 -9.57 -6.66 2.35
C HIS A 80 -8.30 -7.09 1.59
N SER A 81 -8.07 -8.41 1.47
CA SER A 81 -6.96 -8.95 0.67
C SER A 81 -6.98 -8.48 -0.79
N ASP A 82 -8.16 -8.20 -1.35
CA ASP A 82 -8.29 -7.70 -2.71
C ASP A 82 -7.79 -6.26 -2.86
N LEU A 83 -8.00 -5.42 -1.84
CA LEU A 83 -7.43 -4.07 -1.82
C LEU A 83 -5.90 -4.13 -1.82
N ALA A 84 -5.31 -5.03 -1.03
CA ALA A 84 -3.86 -5.24 -1.02
C ALA A 84 -3.33 -5.62 -2.41
N ARG A 85 -4.03 -6.49 -3.15
CA ARG A 85 -3.67 -6.85 -4.53
C ARG A 85 -3.76 -5.66 -5.47
N THR A 86 -4.84 -4.88 -5.41
CA THR A 86 -5.02 -3.68 -6.24
C THR A 86 -3.91 -2.65 -5.98
N LEU A 87 -3.60 -2.39 -4.72
CA LEU A 87 -2.54 -1.45 -4.34
C LEU A 87 -1.16 -1.95 -4.81
N ALA A 88 -0.87 -3.23 -4.60
CA ALA A 88 0.38 -3.82 -5.08
C ALA A 88 0.50 -3.77 -6.61
N TYR A 89 -0.61 -3.95 -7.33
CA TYR A 89 -0.65 -3.79 -8.77
C TYR A 89 -0.34 -2.35 -9.19
N TRP A 90 -0.95 -1.35 -8.55
CA TRP A 90 -0.69 0.06 -8.83
C TRP A 90 0.72 0.50 -8.48
N GLU A 91 1.29 0.01 -7.38
CA GLU A 91 2.66 0.31 -6.97
C GLU A 91 3.66 -0.20 -8.01
N ARG A 92 3.51 -1.45 -8.46
CA ARG A 92 4.37 -2.03 -9.52
C ARG A 92 4.22 -1.32 -10.87
N GLN A 93 3.03 -0.78 -11.19
CA GLN A 93 2.79 0.02 -12.40
C GLN A 93 3.45 1.40 -12.31
N GLY A 94 3.44 2.03 -11.12
CA GLY A 94 4.15 3.27 -10.85
C GLY A 94 5.66 3.13 -11.01
N GLU A 95 6.25 2.05 -10.48
CA GLU A 95 7.69 1.76 -10.62
C GLU A 95 8.09 1.49 -12.08
N ARG A 96 7.25 0.79 -12.87
CA ARG A 96 7.51 0.58 -14.30
C ARG A 96 7.59 1.88 -15.11
N ARG A 97 6.97 2.97 -14.64
CA ARG A 97 7.08 4.28 -15.28
C ARG A 97 8.33 5.04 -14.86
N VAL A 98 9.03 4.61 -13.81
CA VAL A 98 10.13 5.35 -13.18
C VAL A 98 11.35 4.43 -13.03
N MET A 99 12.01 4.05 -14.14
CA MET A 99 13.49 3.87 -14.29
C MET A 99 13.88 3.10 -15.56
N PRO A 100 15.08 3.31 -16.17
CA PRO A 100 15.94 4.51 -16.21
C PRO A 100 16.32 4.92 -17.65
N GLY A 101 16.23 6.20 -18.01
CA GLY A 101 16.79 6.75 -19.27
C GLY A 101 15.88 7.69 -20.09
N GLY A 102 14.61 7.86 -19.72
CA GLY A 102 13.70 8.77 -20.42
C GLY A 102 13.52 10.08 -19.68
N ARG A 103 13.79 11.21 -20.35
CA ARG A 103 13.47 12.58 -19.93
C ARG A 103 12.16 12.63 -19.15
N GLN A 104 12.20 13.23 -17.97
CA GLN A 104 11.02 13.63 -17.21
C GLN A 104 10.17 14.56 -18.10
N THR A 105 9.12 14.04 -18.72
CA THR A 105 8.03 14.91 -19.14
C THR A 105 7.19 15.10 -17.89
N LEU A 106 7.50 16.18 -17.18
CA LEU A 106 6.65 16.74 -16.17
C LEU A 106 5.33 17.05 -16.87
N VAL A 107 4.35 16.13 -16.77
CA VAL A 107 2.97 16.44 -17.15
C VAL A 107 2.50 17.42 -16.10
N GLN A 108 2.85 18.69 -16.32
CA GLN A 108 2.09 19.80 -15.79
C GLN A 108 0.66 19.53 -16.24
N SER A 109 -0.20 19.13 -15.31
CA SER A 109 -1.63 19.31 -15.51
C SER A 109 -1.83 20.81 -15.67
N GLY A 110 -1.76 21.26 -16.91
CA GLY A 110 -2.25 22.55 -17.32
C GLY A 110 -3.74 22.55 -17.08
N VAL A 111 -4.13 22.99 -15.89
CA VAL A 111 -5.45 23.57 -15.68
C VAL A 111 -5.47 24.78 -16.62
N LYS A 112 -6.18 24.63 -17.75
CA LYS A 112 -6.50 25.75 -18.63
C LYS A 112 -7.34 26.73 -17.82
N GLU A 113 -6.71 27.77 -17.28
CA GLU A 113 -7.37 29.07 -17.16
C GLU A 113 -7.60 29.59 -18.58
N GLY A 114 -8.86 29.81 -18.95
CA GLY A 114 -9.18 30.49 -20.20
C GLY A 114 -10.59 30.27 -20.72
N ALA A 115 -11.37 31.34 -20.65
CA ALA A 115 -12.53 31.68 -21.49
C ALA A 115 -13.88 31.00 -21.20
N ILE A 116 -14.69 31.68 -20.37
CA ILE A 116 -16.02 32.10 -20.82
C ILE A 116 -16.27 33.52 -20.29
N ALA A 117 -16.03 34.51 -21.14
CA ALA A 117 -16.61 35.83 -21.05
C ALA A 117 -17.40 36.01 -22.34
N ALA A 118 -18.71 36.15 -22.21
CA ALA A 118 -19.63 36.78 -23.15
C ALA A 118 -20.90 37.13 -22.36
#